data_AF-W2CCH9-F1
#
_entry.id   AF-W2CCH9-F1
#
_cell.length_a   1.000
_cell.length_b   1.000
_cell.length_c   1.000
_cell.angle_alpha   90.00
_cell.angle_beta   90.00
_cell.angle_gamma   90.00
#
_symmetry.space_group_name_H-M   'P 1'
#
loop_
_entity.id
_entity.type
_entity.pdbx_description
1 polymer ?
#
loop_
_entity_poly.entity_id
_entity_poly.type
_entity_poly.pdbx_seq_one_letter_code
_entity_poly.pdbx_strand_id
1 'polypeptide(L)'
;MSFFSMCGNVPEYYMICLMNSLFAALYVDSFVNSTSHCTTGDAKLIPVVVPSEEQLKKFKALFDRLYELKQSVAKQIATDAEIMAELKELEELNDRLMGALILN
;
A
#
# COMPACT_ATOMS: atom_id res chain seq x y z
N MET A 1 3.47 -7.31 -15.70
CA MET A 1 2.49 -8.08 -14.90
C MET A 1 1.28 -7.20 -14.66
N SER A 2 0.06 -7.74 -14.81
CA SER A 2 -1.16 -7.03 -14.39
C SER A 2 -1.53 -7.50 -12.99
N PHE A 3 -1.71 -6.56 -12.06
CA PHE A 3 -2.13 -6.83 -10.68
C PHE A 3 -3.48 -6.15 -10.49
N PHE A 4 -4.55 -6.93 -10.54
CA PHE A 4 -5.93 -6.45 -10.48
C PHE A 4 -6.73 -7.36 -9.55
N SER A 5 -7.72 -6.77 -8.89
CA SER A 5 -8.57 -7.51 -7.98
C SER A 5 -9.72 -8.19 -8.72
N MET A 6 -10.01 -9.43 -8.31
CA MET A 6 -11.23 -10.15 -8.70
C MET A 6 -12.32 -10.07 -7.62
N CYS A 7 -12.06 -9.39 -6.50
CA CYS A 7 -12.98 -9.24 -5.38
C CYS A 7 -13.42 -7.77 -5.26
N GLY A 8 -14.72 -7.51 -5.36
CA GLY A 8 -15.27 -6.14 -5.29
C GLY A 8 -14.95 -5.41 -3.99
N ASN A 9 -14.79 -6.14 -2.89
CA ASN A 9 -14.48 -5.58 -1.56
C ASN A 9 -12.98 -5.40 -1.31
N VAL A 10 -12.13 -5.75 -2.28
CA VAL A 10 -10.67 -5.57 -2.20
C VAL A 10 -10.23 -4.82 -3.46
N PRO A 11 -10.59 -3.55 -3.62
CA PRO A 11 -10.26 -2.79 -4.82
C PRO A 11 -8.76 -2.56 -4.97
N GLU A 12 -8.33 -2.23 -6.18
CA GLU A 12 -6.90 -2.11 -6.54
C GLU A 12 -6.15 -1.08 -5.70
N TYR A 13 -6.77 0.07 -5.42
CA TYR A 13 -6.16 1.09 -4.56
C TYR A 13 -5.82 0.56 -3.17
N TYR A 14 -6.67 -0.32 -2.62
CA TYR A 14 -6.44 -0.93 -1.32
C TYR A 14 -5.33 -1.98 -1.40
N MET A 15 -5.30 -2.78 -2.48
CA MET A 15 -4.18 -3.71 -2.70
C MET A 15 -2.85 -2.97 -2.81
N ILE A 16 -2.81 -1.80 -3.45
CA ILE A 16 -1.61 -0.96 -3.53
C ILE A 16 -1.19 -0.47 -2.14
N CYS A 17 -2.13 -0.01 -1.30
CA CYS A 17 -1.85 0.34 0.09
C CYS A 17 -1.27 -0.83 0.89
N LEU A 18 -1.88 -2.03 0.79
CA LEU A 18 -1.37 -3.24 1.43
C LEU A 18 0.06 -3.56 0.99
N MET A 19 0.34 -3.57 -0.32
CA MET A 19 1.66 -3.93 -0.85
C MET A 19 2.76 -2.92 -0.48
N ASN A 20 2.41 -1.65 -0.24
CA ASN A 20 3.32 -0.60 0.20
C ASN A 20 3.30 -0.38 1.72
N SER A 21 2.84 -1.37 2.49
CA SER A 21 2.85 -1.30 3.95
C SER A 21 4.03 -2.04 4.55
N LEU A 22 4.45 -1.59 5.72
CA LEU A 22 5.42 -2.27 6.59
C LEU A 22 4.99 -3.70 6.89
N PHE A 23 3.68 -3.95 7.01
CA PHE A 23 3.17 -5.30 7.21
C PHE A 23 3.57 -6.24 6.06
N ALA A 24 3.33 -5.85 4.81
CA ALA A 24 3.68 -6.68 3.66
C ALA A 24 5.19 -6.90 3.57
N ALA A 25 5.99 -5.86 3.82
CA ALA A 25 7.45 -5.96 3.83
C ALA A 25 7.95 -6.96 4.91
N LEU A 26 7.50 -6.81 6.15
CA LEU A 26 7.89 -7.69 7.26
C LEU A 26 7.39 -9.12 7.06
N TYR A 27 6.17 -9.29 6.54
CA TYR A 27 5.59 -10.61 6.32
C TYR A 27 6.38 -11.39 5.26
N VAL A 28 6.70 -10.74 4.14
CA VAL A 28 7.50 -11.37 3.09
C VAL A 28 8.88 -11.75 3.62
N ASP A 29 9.57 -10.81 4.28
CA ASP A 29 10.91 -11.02 4.82
C ASP A 29 10.97 -12.16 5.86
N SER A 30 9.95 -12.23 6.73
CA SER A 30 9.92 -13.18 7.85
C SER A 30 9.39 -14.56 7.48
N PHE A 31 8.44 -14.65 6.56
CA PHE A 31 7.66 -15.89 6.35
C PHE A 31 7.68 -16.42 4.92
N VAL A 32 8.05 -15.61 3.93
CA VAL A 32 7.99 -16.01 2.51
C VAL A 32 9.38 -16.20 1.94
N ASN A 33 10.20 -15.15 2.00
CA ASN A 33 11.50 -15.08 1.35
C ASN A 33 12.35 -13.98 1.99
N SER A 34 13.52 -14.34 2.51
CA SER A 34 14.46 -13.40 3.17
C SER A 34 15.30 -12.57 2.19
N THR A 35 14.85 -12.42 0.94
CA THR A 35 15.49 -11.56 -0.06
C THR A 35 14.60 -10.37 -0.37
N SER A 36 15.19 -9.27 -0.80
CA SER A 36 14.48 -8.02 -1.09
C SER A 36 13.56 -8.09 -2.32
N HIS A 37 13.67 -9.14 -3.14
CA HIS A 37 12.89 -9.30 -4.36
C HIS A 37 11.60 -10.07 -4.09
N CYS A 38 10.45 -9.38 -4.20
CA CYS A 38 9.13 -9.99 -4.15
C CYS A 38 8.67 -10.39 -5.56
N THR A 39 8.54 -11.69 -5.82
CA THR A 39 8.01 -12.22 -7.09
C THR A 39 6.48 -12.35 -7.05
N THR A 40 5.86 -12.66 -8.20
CA THR A 40 4.42 -12.97 -8.23
C THR A 40 4.05 -14.26 -7.48
N GLY A 41 5.00 -15.17 -7.30
CA GLY A 41 4.81 -16.35 -6.45
C GLY A 41 4.70 -15.92 -4.99
N ASP A 42 5.60 -15.04 -4.54
CA ASP A 42 5.66 -14.56 -3.17
C ASP A 42 4.44 -13.69 -2.82
N ALA A 43 4.04 -12.80 -3.73
CA ALA A 43 2.87 -11.93 -3.52
C ALA A 43 1.56 -12.70 -3.29
N LYS A 44 1.43 -13.93 -3.81
CA LYS A 44 0.25 -14.79 -3.58
C LYS A 44 0.18 -15.32 -2.15
N LEU A 45 1.28 -15.29 -1.41
CA LEU A 45 1.38 -15.78 -0.05
C LEU A 45 1.11 -14.68 0.98
N ILE A 46 1.03 -13.41 0.55
CA ILE A 46 0.70 -12.29 1.43
C ILE A 46 -0.79 -12.38 1.80
N PRO A 47 -1.13 -12.42 3.10
CA PRO A 47 -2.52 -12.48 3.54
C PRO A 47 -3.21 -11.14 3.26
N VAL A 48 -4.44 -11.23 2.75
CA VAL A 48 -5.28 -10.05 2.46
C VAL A 48 -6.48 -10.06 3.40
N VAL A 49 -6.53 -9.13 4.34
CA VAL A 49 -7.72 -8.88 5.16
C VAL A 49 -8.74 -8.12 4.31
N VAL A 50 -10.01 -8.55 4.34
CA VAL A 50 -11.10 -7.88 3.62
C VAL A 50 -11.59 -6.71 4.48
N PRO A 51 -11.40 -5.44 4.05
CA PRO A 51 -11.79 -4.27 4.83
C PRO A 51 -13.30 -4.03 4.79
N SER A 52 -13.82 -3.32 5.80
CA SER A 52 -15.17 -2.75 5.78
C SER A 52 -15.24 -1.54 4.85
N GLU A 53 -16.46 -1.14 4.48
CA GLU A 53 -16.65 0.06 3.64
C GLU A 53 -16.08 1.34 4.28
N GLU A 54 -16.14 1.47 5.61
CA GLU A 54 -15.57 2.63 6.30
C GLU A 54 -14.03 2.63 6.23
N GLN A 55 -13.42 1.46 6.38
CA GLN A 55 -11.97 1.30 6.22
C GLN A 55 -11.54 1.57 4.78
N LEU A 56 -12.30 1.09 3.79
CA LEU A 56 -12.05 1.37 2.37
C LEU A 56 -12.08 2.86 2.06
N LYS A 57 -13.01 3.63 2.65
CA LYS A 57 -13.02 5.11 2.49
C LYS A 57 -11.73 5.76 2.99
N LYS A 58 -11.18 5.28 4.11
CA LYS A 58 -9.91 5.78 4.66
C LYS A 58 -8.73 5.45 3.73
N PHE A 59 -8.64 4.20 3.26
CA PHE A 59 -7.61 3.79 2.31
C PHE A 59 -7.73 4.52 0.97
N LYS A 60 -8.95 4.78 0.49
CA LYS A 60 -9.17 5.52 -0.75
C LYS A 60 -8.65 6.95 -0.65
N ALA A 61 -8.99 7.66 0.42
CA ALA A 61 -8.50 9.02 0.66
C ALA A 61 -6.97 9.08 0.77
N LEU A 62 -6.36 8.11 1.47
CA LEU A 62 -4.92 7.99 1.56
C LEU A 62 -4.27 7.73 0.18
N PHE A 63 -4.80 6.77 -0.57
CA PHE A 63 -4.31 6.42 -1.89
C PHE A 63 -4.38 7.61 -2.85
N ASP A 64 -5.49 8.34 -2.87
CA ASP A 64 -5.66 9.48 -3.77
C ASP A 64 -4.62 10.57 -3.50
N ARG A 65 -4.33 10.86 -2.22
CA ARG A 65 -3.30 11.83 -1.85
C ARG A 65 -1.88 11.35 -2.22
N LEU A 66 -1.55 10.08 -1.97
CA LEU A 66 -0.28 9.48 -2.38
C LEU A 66 -0.10 9.52 -3.91
N TYR A 67 -1.17 9.20 -4.62
CA TYR A 67 -1.20 9.19 -6.07
C TYR A 67 -0.99 10.61 -6.64
N GLU A 68 -1.66 11.62 -6.08
CA GLU A 68 -1.48 13.02 -6.46
C GLU A 68 -0.04 13.50 -6.25
N LEU A 69 0.60 13.17 -5.12
CA LEU A 69 2.01 13.50 -4.87
C LEU A 69 2.94 12.84 -5.89
N LYS A 70 2.81 11.53 -6.14
CA LYS A 70 3.64 10.85 -7.14
C LYS A 70 3.36 11.35 -8.56
N GLN A 71 2.11 11.73 -8.84
CA GLN A 71 1.74 12.28 -10.13
C GLN A 71 2.29 13.69 -10.35
N SER A 72 2.39 14.53 -9.31
CA SER A 72 2.99 15.87 -9.42
C SER A 72 4.48 15.79 -9.78
N VAL A 73 5.20 14.81 -9.20
CA VAL A 73 6.59 14.52 -9.56
C VAL A 73 6.71 13.99 -10.99
N ALA A 74 5.85 13.03 -11.38
CA ALA A 74 5.85 12.50 -12.74
C ALA A 74 5.56 13.57 -13.81
N LYS A 75 4.78 14.60 -13.46
CA LYS A 75 4.47 15.76 -14.31
C LYS A 75 5.50 16.89 -14.22
N GLN A 76 6.59 16.72 -13.47
CA GLN A 76 7.63 17.72 -13.23
C GLN A 76 7.09 19.02 -12.59
N ILE A 77 5.97 18.94 -11.87
CA ILE A 77 5.38 20.05 -11.10
C ILE A 77 6.10 20.19 -9.75
N ALA A 78 6.53 19.06 -9.18
CA ALA A 78 7.33 18.97 -7.97
C ALA A 78 8.51 18.01 -8.19
N THR A 79 9.45 18.03 -7.26
CA THR A 79 10.60 17.12 -7.17
C THR A 79 10.39 16.12 -6.05
N ASP A 80 11.09 14.98 -6.10
CA ASP A 80 11.05 14.00 -5.01
C ASP A 80 11.46 14.61 -3.66
N ALA A 81 12.39 15.57 -3.66
CA ALA A 81 12.83 16.25 -2.45
C ALA A 81 11.72 17.12 -1.83
N GLU A 82 10.90 17.78 -2.66
CA GLU A 82 9.81 18.65 -2.19
C GLU A 82 8.67 17.86 -1.55
N ILE A 83 8.36 16.67 -2.09
CA ILE A 83 7.26 15.84 -1.56
C ILE A 83 7.70 14.89 -0.44
N MET A 84 9.01 14.74 -0.19
CA MET A 84 9.57 13.69 0.67
C MET A 84 8.96 13.67 2.08
N ALA A 85 8.80 14.84 2.70
CA ALA A 85 8.28 14.93 4.07
C ALA A 85 6.81 14.48 4.13
N GLU A 86 5.97 14.97 3.21
CA GLU A 86 4.56 14.61 3.16
C GLU A 86 4.35 13.14 2.76
N LEU A 87 5.14 12.65 1.79
CA LEU A 87 5.11 11.25 1.38
C LEU A 87 5.39 10.33 2.58
N LYS A 88 6.41 10.65 3.37
CA LYS A 88 6.76 9.89 4.57
C LYS A 88 5.62 9.86 5.60
N GLU A 89 4.97 11.00 5.86
CA GLU A 89 3.83 11.06 6.78
C GLU A 89 2.66 10.17 6.32
N LEU A 90 2.42 10.11 5.01
CA LEU A 90 1.39 9.28 4.42
C LEU A 90 1.75 7.79 4.41
N GLU A 91 3.02 7.44 4.21
CA GLU A 91 3.53 6.07 4.36
C GLU A 91 3.38 5.60 5.82
N GLU A 92 3.73 6.43 6.81
CA GLU A 92 3.51 6.13 8.23
C GLU A 92 2.02 6.04 8.60
N LEU A 93 1.16 6.81 7.93
CA LEU A 93 -0.30 6.67 8.07
C LEU A 93 -0.80 5.35 7.46
N ASN A 94 -0.27 4.94 6.30
CA ASN A 94 -0.59 3.66 5.68
C ASN A 94 -0.29 2.51 6.64
N ASP A 95 0.89 2.52 7.24
CA ASP A 95 1.32 1.48 8.18
C ASP A 95 0.42 1.42 9.42
N ARG A 96 0.01 2.57 9.95
CA ARG A 96 -0.94 2.63 11.08
C ARG A 96 -2.31 2.09 10.72
N LEU A 97 -2.84 2.45 9.54
CA LEU A 97 -4.15 1.96 9.08
C LEU A 97 -4.12 0.45 8.81
N MET A 98 -3.07 -0.05 8.16
CA MET A 98 -2.88 -1.48 7.90
C MET A 98 -2.68 -2.27 9.20
N GLY A 99 -1.86 -1.78 10.11
CA GLY A 99 -1.67 -2.39 11.43
C GLY A 99 -2.96 -2.46 12.23
N ALA A 100 -3.74 -1.37 12.24
CA ALA A 100 -5.05 -1.37 12.88
C ALA A 100 -6.02 -2.36 12.21
N LEU A 101 -5.99 -2.53 10.89
CA LEU A 101 -6.84 -3.48 10.20
C LEU A 101 -6.50 -4.94 10.54
N ILE A 102 -5.22 -5.25 10.72
CA ILE A 102 -4.73 -6.63 10.88
C ILE A 102 -4.79 -7.10 12.34
N LEU A 103 -4.65 -6.18 13.30
CA LEU A 103 -4.62 -6.49 14.74
C LEU A 103 -6.00 -6.43 15.43
N ASN A 104 -7.05 -6.04 14.71
CA ASN A 104 -8.44 -6.05 15.19
C ASN A 104 -9.15 -7.34 14.78
#